data_AF-A0A835TM38-F1
#
_entry.id   AF-A0A835TM38-F1
#
_cell.length_a   1.000
_cell.length_b   1.000
_cell.length_c   1.000
_cell.angle_alpha   90.00
_cell.angle_beta   90.00
_cell.angle_gamma   90.00
#
_symmetry.space_group_name_H-M   'P 1'
#
loop_
_entity.id
_entity.type
_entity.pdbx_description
1 polymer ?
#
loop_
_entity_poly.entity_id
_entity_poly.type
_entity_poly.pdbx_seq_one_letter_code
_entity_poly.pdbx_strand_id
1 'polypeptide(L)'
;MRHGNLILSTEGLDEDQDDEEEQNDDEEQGPAGKLLFGFEEEVAGSESAGPVELVVARAPAEGEAAERARASTLRGLAAGLAGGYEAAMVIEVKASVNYEVNIWQALAAGLELAQSNLRNGTSSPAAPVRVLLTDACKWYFLGLQALGGNGTAGGASAAAAASAPASDTVAASGAAGATGSAAAGSGKQGAQSGFEFTLASKGTFRLFDCRYVQADVLSPVVDFAPQLVQAMYCLYSAMYPDEDINGLPAAVAEGNRQAQQAGAAWLHGRSKLLTKLASPESALKAERARAAAAEARAAAAEARVADAEKARADAEKARADAAEQRLEEMNAKLAAAAAGKAEPS
;
A
#
# COMPACT_ATOMS: atom_id res chain seq x y z
N MET A 1 -9.19 -22.23 25.54
CA MET A 1 -9.51 -21.96 24.12
C MET A 1 -8.19 -21.94 23.38
N ARG A 2 -8.13 -22.50 22.16
CA ARG A 2 -6.94 -22.39 21.31
C ARG A 2 -7.00 -21.01 20.65
N HIS A 3 -6.01 -20.17 20.89
CA HIS A 3 -5.89 -18.87 20.22
C HIS A 3 -5.19 -19.09 18.87
N GLY A 4 -5.73 -18.46 17.84
CA GLY A 4 -5.28 -18.61 16.46
C GLY A 4 -4.14 -17.66 16.15
N ASN A 5 -3.17 -18.16 15.40
CA ASN A 5 -1.97 -17.45 14.99
C ASN A 5 -2.33 -16.37 13.96
N LEU A 6 -2.03 -15.10 14.25
CA LEU A 6 -2.05 -14.04 13.25
C LEU A 6 -0.64 -13.46 13.09
N ILE A 7 0.05 -13.91 12.05
CA ILE A 7 1.33 -13.37 11.61
C ILE A 7 1.02 -12.43 10.44
N LEU A 8 1.15 -11.13 10.62
CA LEU A 8 1.02 -10.15 9.55
C LEU A 8 2.43 -9.80 9.03
N SER A 9 3.02 -10.68 8.24
CA SER A 9 4.15 -10.30 7.40
C SER A 9 3.61 -9.48 6.24
N THR A 10 4.10 -8.25 6.04
CA THR A 10 3.84 -7.49 4.81
C THR A 10 4.64 -8.03 3.62
N GLU A 11 5.62 -8.91 3.86
CA GLU A 11 6.30 -9.66 2.80
C GLU A 11 5.43 -10.85 2.41
N GLY A 12 4.76 -10.71 1.26
CA GLY A 12 3.83 -11.67 0.66
C GLY A 12 2.68 -11.05 -0.15
N LEU A 13 2.46 -9.71 -0.10
CA LEU A 13 1.42 -9.04 -0.88
C LEU A 13 1.93 -8.35 -2.16
N ASP A 14 3.24 -8.18 -2.30
CA ASP A 14 3.85 -7.41 -3.41
C ASP A 14 4.58 -8.30 -4.45
N GLU A 15 4.62 -9.62 -4.31
CA GLU A 15 5.46 -10.50 -5.17
C GLU A 15 4.74 -11.20 -6.33
N ASP A 16 3.45 -10.93 -6.59
CA ASP A 16 2.72 -11.50 -7.74
C ASP A 16 2.13 -10.42 -8.69
N GLN A 17 2.86 -9.32 -8.92
CA GLN A 17 2.64 -8.49 -10.11
C GLN A 17 3.89 -8.53 -10.99
N ASP A 18 4.00 -9.63 -11.72
CA ASP A 18 4.53 -9.60 -13.08
C ASP A 18 3.78 -8.51 -13.85
N ASP A 19 4.41 -7.36 -14.09
CA ASP A 19 4.23 -6.61 -15.32
C ASP A 19 5.43 -5.69 -15.54
N GLU A 20 6.11 -5.98 -16.64
CA GLU A 20 7.19 -5.23 -17.26
C GLU A 20 6.78 -3.77 -17.44
N GLU A 21 7.46 -2.78 -16.85
CA GLU A 21 7.52 -1.43 -17.43
C GLU A 21 8.67 -0.57 -16.84
N GLU A 22 9.61 -0.27 -17.74
CA GLU A 22 10.54 0.87 -17.84
C GLU A 22 11.07 1.56 -16.56
N GLN A 23 12.38 1.36 -16.36
CA GLN A 23 13.29 2.16 -15.54
C GLN A 23 13.09 3.67 -15.76
N ASN A 24 12.64 4.37 -14.71
CA ASN A 24 13.00 5.75 -14.48
C ASN A 24 13.88 5.81 -13.23
N ASP A 25 15.14 6.19 -13.45
CA ASP A 25 16.09 6.57 -12.42
C ASP A 25 15.67 7.95 -11.87
N ASP A 26 14.99 7.97 -10.73
CA ASP A 26 14.99 9.12 -9.83
C ASP A 26 15.31 8.62 -8.41
N GLU A 27 16.51 9.00 -7.96
CA GLU A 27 17.05 8.72 -6.64
C GLU A 27 16.32 9.50 -5.54
N GLU A 28 16.48 8.99 -4.31
CA GLU A 28 16.64 9.78 -3.09
C GLU A 28 15.40 10.06 -2.22
N GLN A 29 14.79 8.98 -1.71
CA GLN A 29 14.30 8.94 -0.32
C GLN A 29 14.73 7.61 0.31
N GLY A 30 15.77 7.65 1.15
CA GLY A 30 16.23 6.48 1.89
C GLY A 30 15.10 5.95 2.77
N PRO A 31 14.76 4.64 2.71
CA PRO A 31 13.61 4.12 3.43
C PRO A 31 13.86 4.20 4.93
N ALA A 32 12.95 4.86 5.65
CA ALA A 32 12.77 4.61 7.07
C ALA A 32 12.59 3.09 7.26
N GLY A 33 13.34 2.50 8.19
CA GLY A 33 13.47 1.04 8.32
C GLY A 33 12.13 0.30 8.23
N LYS A 34 12.09 -0.75 7.39
CA LYS A 34 10.89 -1.56 7.16
C LYS A 34 10.41 -2.14 8.50
N LEU A 35 9.18 -1.81 8.90
CA LEU A 35 8.54 -2.38 10.07
C LEU A 35 8.13 -3.82 9.77
N LEU A 36 8.47 -4.73 10.69
CA LEU A 36 8.00 -6.11 10.64
C LEU A 36 6.99 -6.30 11.78
N PHE A 37 5.78 -6.78 11.45
CA PHE A 37 4.71 -6.97 12.41
C PHE A 37 4.65 -8.42 12.90
N GLY A 38 4.85 -8.61 14.21
CA GLY A 38 4.35 -9.77 14.96
C GLY A 38 5.31 -10.95 15.14
N PHE A 39 5.51 -11.35 16.39
CA PHE A 39 5.97 -12.68 16.80
C PHE A 39 5.08 -13.15 17.94
N GLU A 40 4.48 -14.34 17.80
CA GLU A 40 3.81 -15.05 18.88
C GLU A 40 4.81 -16.03 19.48
N GLU A 41 5.15 -15.86 20.76
CA GLU A 41 5.99 -16.80 21.49
C GLU A 41 5.13 -17.49 22.56
N GLU A 42 5.19 -18.81 22.62
CA GLU A 42 4.51 -19.60 23.64
C GLU A 42 5.16 -19.35 25.01
N VAL A 43 4.74 -18.27 25.68
CA VAL A 43 5.20 -17.96 27.03
C VAL A 43 4.37 -18.80 28.01
N ALA A 44 4.99 -19.82 28.59
CA ALA A 44 4.37 -20.63 29.63
C ALA A 44 3.94 -19.74 30.82
N GLY A 45 2.63 -19.51 30.98
CA GLY A 45 2.04 -18.67 32.02
C GLY A 45 0.75 -19.25 32.58
N SER A 46 0.42 -18.88 33.83
CA SER A 46 -0.86 -19.24 34.46
C SER A 46 -2.04 -18.63 33.71
N GLU A 47 -3.13 -19.38 33.52
CA GLU A 47 -4.32 -19.04 32.72
C GLU A 47 -4.96 -17.65 33.00
N SER A 48 -4.62 -16.99 34.11
CA SER A 48 -5.07 -15.63 34.45
C SER A 48 -4.24 -14.49 33.86
N ALA A 49 -3.07 -14.79 33.29
CA ALA A 49 -2.15 -13.84 32.64
C ALA A 49 -1.86 -14.36 31.23
N GLY A 50 -2.80 -14.14 30.31
CA GLY A 50 -2.63 -14.52 28.90
C GLY A 50 -1.37 -13.86 28.31
N PRO A 51 -0.69 -14.50 27.34
CA PRO A 51 0.55 -13.99 26.75
C PRO A 51 0.35 -12.60 26.13
N VAL A 52 1.44 -11.83 26.09
CA VAL A 52 1.51 -10.58 25.33
C VAL A 52 1.19 -10.89 23.87
N GLU A 53 0.20 -10.21 23.32
CA GLU A 53 -0.40 -10.67 22.07
C GLU A 53 0.41 -10.26 20.84
N LEU A 54 1.03 -9.06 20.83
CA LEU A 54 1.78 -8.58 19.66
C LEU A 54 3.01 -7.74 20.04
N VAL A 55 4.10 -7.96 19.32
CA VAL A 55 5.31 -7.12 19.36
C VAL A 55 5.61 -6.62 17.94
N VAL A 56 5.86 -5.32 17.83
CA VAL A 56 6.31 -4.65 16.60
C VAL A 56 7.80 -4.38 16.73
N ALA A 57 8.57 -4.82 15.73
CA ALA A 57 10.01 -4.62 15.70
C ALA A 57 10.45 -3.94 14.40
N ARG A 58 11.50 -3.12 14.49
CA ARG A 58 12.17 -2.47 13.38
C ARG A 58 13.32 -3.32 12.90
N ALA A 59 13.33 -3.61 11.61
CA ALA A 59 14.50 -4.20 11.00
C ALA A 59 15.65 -3.17 10.96
N PRO A 60 16.91 -3.62 11.00
CA PRO A 60 18.04 -2.78 10.62
C PRO A 60 17.84 -2.18 9.22
N ALA A 61 18.50 -1.05 8.96
CA ALA A 61 18.66 -0.56 7.59
C ALA A 61 19.29 -1.64 6.69
N GLU A 62 18.99 -1.57 5.40
CA GLU A 62 19.32 -2.60 4.40
C GLU A 62 20.79 -3.06 4.42
N GLY A 63 21.02 -4.26 3.86
CA GLY A 63 22.33 -4.91 3.77
C GLY A 63 22.45 -6.18 4.61
N GLU A 64 23.68 -6.67 4.80
CA GLU A 64 23.94 -7.96 5.45
C GLU A 64 23.41 -8.06 6.88
N ALA A 65 23.34 -6.93 7.60
CA ALA A 65 22.77 -6.88 8.94
C ALA A 65 21.26 -7.13 8.91
N ALA A 66 20.54 -6.52 7.96
CA ALA A 66 19.10 -6.74 7.78
C ALA A 66 18.81 -8.18 7.34
N GLU A 67 19.59 -8.75 6.41
CA GLU A 67 19.42 -10.14 5.98
C GLU A 67 19.64 -11.13 7.13
N ARG A 68 20.70 -10.94 7.91
CA ARG A 68 21.00 -11.77 9.10
C ARG A 68 19.92 -11.65 10.16
N ALA A 69 19.41 -10.44 10.36
CA ALA A 69 18.30 -10.19 11.26
C ALA A 69 17.06 -10.97 10.78
N ARG A 70 16.68 -10.83 9.50
CA ARG A 70 15.53 -11.53 8.87
C ARG A 70 15.62 -13.05 8.97
N ALA A 71 16.80 -13.62 8.70
CA ALA A 71 17.03 -15.05 8.85
C ALA A 71 16.90 -15.51 10.31
N SER A 72 17.22 -14.63 11.27
CA SER A 72 17.15 -14.93 12.70
C SER A 72 15.73 -14.82 13.26
N THR A 73 14.88 -13.95 12.70
CA THR A 73 13.47 -13.81 13.11
C THR A 73 12.66 -15.08 12.84
N LEU A 74 13.03 -15.90 11.84
CA LEU A 74 12.43 -17.23 11.64
C LEU A 74 12.61 -18.18 12.84
N ARG A 75 13.56 -17.88 13.74
CA ARG A 75 13.82 -18.63 14.98
C ARG A 75 13.11 -18.04 16.21
N GLY A 76 12.28 -17.02 16.03
CA GLY A 76 11.49 -16.37 17.07
C GLY A 76 11.98 -14.96 17.44
N LEU A 77 11.20 -14.26 18.28
CA LEU A 77 11.43 -12.86 18.66
C LEU A 77 12.80 -12.64 19.29
N ALA A 78 13.18 -13.46 20.27
CA ALA A 78 14.46 -13.34 20.96
C ALA A 78 15.65 -13.44 20.00
N ALA A 79 15.58 -14.37 19.03
CA ALA A 79 16.61 -14.53 18.00
C ALA A 79 16.61 -13.34 17.02
N GLY A 80 15.43 -12.81 16.66
CA GLY A 80 15.29 -11.60 15.87
C GLY A 80 15.94 -10.38 16.53
N LEU A 81 15.61 -10.12 17.80
CA LEU A 81 16.17 -9.01 18.58
C LEU A 81 17.70 -9.16 18.69
N ALA A 82 18.20 -10.36 19.00
CA ALA A 82 19.63 -10.65 19.03
C ALA A 82 20.30 -10.51 17.65
N GLY A 83 19.53 -10.70 16.57
CA GLY A 83 19.95 -10.51 15.19
C GLY A 83 20.02 -9.03 14.76
N GLY A 84 19.62 -8.10 15.62
CA GLY A 84 19.69 -6.66 15.37
C GLY A 84 18.33 -5.97 15.19
N TYR A 85 17.21 -6.68 15.31
CA TYR A 85 15.91 -6.00 15.39
C TYR A 85 15.81 -5.15 16.66
N GLU A 86 15.21 -3.98 16.52
CA GLU A 86 14.86 -3.12 17.64
C GLU A 86 13.37 -3.25 17.95
N ALA A 87 13.00 -3.51 19.20
CA ALA A 87 11.61 -3.49 19.60
C ALA A 87 11.09 -2.06 19.55
N ALA A 88 9.99 -1.83 18.83
CA ALA A 88 9.37 -0.51 18.70
C ALA A 88 8.10 -0.39 19.54
N MET A 89 7.28 -1.44 19.57
CA MET A 89 6.02 -1.43 20.31
C MET A 89 5.65 -2.81 20.84
N VAL A 90 5.00 -2.85 22.00
CA VAL A 90 4.27 -4.00 22.52
C VAL A 90 2.79 -3.65 22.64
N ILE A 91 1.92 -4.56 22.19
CA ILE A 91 0.47 -4.41 22.20
C ILE A 91 -0.12 -5.57 22.99
N GLU A 92 -0.85 -5.21 24.03
CA GLU A 92 -1.61 -6.10 24.89
C GLU A 92 -3.10 -5.83 24.65
N VAL A 93 -3.82 -6.77 24.06
CA VAL A 93 -5.28 -6.69 23.92
C VAL A 93 -5.94 -7.56 24.98
N LYS A 94 -6.99 -7.06 25.63
CA LYS A 94 -7.78 -7.80 26.62
C LYS A 94 -9.25 -7.77 26.22
N ALA A 95 -10.02 -8.77 26.64
CA ALA A 95 -11.48 -8.74 26.48
C ALA A 95 -12.13 -7.59 27.26
N SER A 96 -11.54 -7.20 28.38
CA SER A 96 -11.89 -6.00 29.14
C SER A 96 -10.66 -5.51 29.89
N VAL A 97 -10.33 -4.23 29.78
CA VAL A 97 -9.20 -3.63 30.49
C VAL A 97 -9.65 -3.05 31.82
N ASN A 98 -9.02 -3.54 32.89
CA ASN A 98 -8.88 -2.88 34.17
C ASN A 98 -7.43 -2.41 34.32
N TYR A 99 -7.21 -1.09 34.26
CA TYR A 99 -5.89 -0.49 34.30
C TYR A 99 -5.08 -0.94 35.52
N GLU A 100 -5.67 -0.97 36.72
CA GLU A 100 -4.95 -1.29 37.97
C GLU A 100 -4.41 -2.73 38.00
N VAL A 101 -5.01 -3.62 37.22
CA VAL A 101 -4.67 -5.04 37.17
C VAL A 101 -3.82 -5.36 35.94
N ASN A 102 -4.25 -4.90 34.76
CA ASN A 102 -3.69 -5.34 33.49
C ASN A 102 -2.43 -4.57 33.07
N ILE A 103 -2.22 -3.34 33.57
CA ILE A 103 -1.10 -2.50 33.13
C ILE A 103 0.27 -3.11 33.46
N TRP A 104 0.36 -3.84 34.58
CA TRP A 104 1.63 -4.37 35.07
C TRP A 104 2.24 -5.40 34.13
N GLN A 105 1.41 -6.21 33.47
CA GLN A 105 1.88 -7.17 32.49
C GLN A 105 2.45 -6.46 31.25
N ALA A 106 1.70 -5.54 30.67
CA ALA A 106 2.13 -4.78 29.49
C ALA A 106 3.40 -3.96 29.78
N LEU A 107 3.48 -3.34 30.96
CA LEU A 107 4.68 -2.63 31.43
C LEU A 107 5.88 -3.55 31.62
N ALA A 108 5.69 -4.73 32.22
CA ALA A 108 6.77 -5.69 32.41
C ALA A 108 7.36 -6.14 31.07
N ALA A 109 6.51 -6.43 30.08
CA ALA A 109 6.93 -6.76 28.73
C ALA A 109 7.68 -5.59 28.05
N GLY A 110 7.13 -4.38 28.13
CA GLY A 110 7.78 -3.19 27.58
C GLY A 110 9.16 -2.91 28.21
N LEU A 111 9.32 -3.17 29.52
CA LEU A 111 10.60 -3.04 30.23
C LEU A 111 11.65 -4.06 29.77
N GLU A 112 11.25 -5.30 29.50
CA GLU A 112 12.14 -6.33 28.96
C GLU A 112 12.60 -5.98 27.54
N LEU A 113 11.68 -5.52 26.70
CA LEU A 113 11.98 -5.08 25.34
C LEU A 113 12.91 -3.86 25.34
N ALA A 114 12.66 -2.86 26.20
CA ALA A 114 13.51 -1.68 26.32
C ALA A 114 14.94 -2.04 26.77
N GLN A 115 15.10 -3.06 27.64
CA GLN A 115 16.41 -3.60 27.99
C GLN A 115 17.04 -4.36 26.83
N SER A 116 16.25 -5.11 26.06
CA SER A 116 16.77 -5.77 24.86
C SER A 116 17.34 -4.75 23.88
N ASN A 117 16.64 -3.65 23.65
CA ASN A 117 17.14 -2.54 22.84
C ASN A 117 18.44 -1.96 23.41
N LEU A 118 18.55 -1.79 24.73
CA LEU A 118 19.79 -1.32 25.35
C LEU A 118 20.95 -2.30 25.20
N ARG A 119 20.71 -3.61 25.27
CA ARG A 119 21.75 -4.64 25.13
C ARG A 119 22.26 -4.76 23.69
N ASN A 120 21.37 -4.58 22.73
CA ASN A 120 21.66 -4.81 21.31
C ASN A 120 22.03 -3.53 20.56
N GLY A 121 21.60 -2.36 21.07
CA GLY A 121 21.84 -1.06 20.47
C GLY A 121 23.24 -0.51 20.75
N THR A 122 23.72 0.33 19.84
CA THR A 122 24.96 1.10 20.00
C THR A 122 24.74 2.48 20.61
N SER A 123 23.47 2.89 20.77
CA SER A 123 23.06 4.19 21.29
C SER A 123 22.68 4.14 22.77
N SER A 124 23.09 5.18 23.51
CA SER A 124 22.64 5.46 24.88
C SER A 124 22.11 6.90 24.91
N PRO A 125 20.82 7.13 25.23
CA PRO A 125 19.83 6.14 25.65
C PRO A 125 19.40 5.20 24.50
N ALA A 126 18.87 4.03 24.87
CA ALA A 126 18.39 3.04 23.91
C ALA A 126 17.16 3.54 23.12
N ALA A 127 16.87 2.88 22.00
CA ALA A 127 15.63 3.12 21.25
C ALA A 127 14.39 2.90 22.16
N PRO A 128 13.44 3.85 22.19
CA PRO A 128 12.26 3.73 23.05
C PRO A 128 11.31 2.63 22.58
N VAL A 129 10.62 2.01 23.53
CA VAL A 129 9.55 1.03 23.30
C VAL A 129 8.22 1.66 23.69
N ARG A 130 7.23 1.58 22.80
CA ARG A 130 5.86 1.99 23.06
C ARG A 130 5.05 0.83 23.63
N VAL A 131 4.24 1.08 24.64
CA VAL A 131 3.34 0.10 25.25
C VAL A 131 1.91 0.52 24.95
N LEU A 132 1.14 -0.38 24.35
CA LEU A 132 -0.29 -0.22 24.14
C LEU A 132 -1.04 -1.31 24.91
N LEU A 133 -1.94 -0.90 25.80
CA LEU A 133 -2.92 -1.79 26.43
C LEU A 133 -4.32 -1.39 25.98
N THR A 134 -5.10 -2.32 25.44
CA THR A 134 -6.44 -2.00 24.93
C THR A 134 -7.46 -3.14 25.07
N ASP A 135 -8.74 -2.81 25.22
CA ASP A 135 -9.87 -3.74 24.98
C ASP A 135 -10.69 -3.36 23.75
N ALA A 136 -10.06 -2.64 22.82
CA ALA A 136 -10.70 -1.97 21.68
C ALA A 136 -11.71 -0.87 22.05
N CYS A 137 -11.91 -0.58 23.34
CA CYS A 137 -12.73 0.52 23.86
C CYS A 137 -11.91 1.54 24.67
N LYS A 138 -10.98 1.05 25.47
CA LYS A 138 -10.07 1.81 26.33
C LYS A 138 -8.65 1.60 25.84
N TRP A 139 -7.96 2.66 25.47
CA TRP A 139 -6.62 2.62 24.90
C TRP A 139 -5.65 3.34 25.82
N TYR A 140 -4.65 2.63 26.34
CA TYR A 140 -3.59 3.18 27.18
C TYR A 140 -2.27 3.13 26.43
N PHE A 141 -1.67 4.29 26.17
CA PHE A 141 -0.40 4.44 25.48
C PHE A 141 0.66 4.90 26.47
N LEU A 142 1.82 4.25 26.45
CA LEU A 142 2.96 4.61 27.28
C LEU A 142 4.26 4.51 26.47
N GLY A 143 5.24 5.34 26.77
CA GLY A 143 6.61 5.24 26.26
C GLY A 143 7.56 4.79 27.36
N LEU A 144 8.42 3.83 27.04
CA LEU A 144 9.49 3.36 27.91
C LEU A 144 10.83 3.51 27.21
N GLN A 145 11.83 4.03 27.90
CA GLN A 145 13.19 4.14 27.38
C GLN A 145 14.20 3.71 28.44
N ALA A 146 15.10 2.79 28.09
CA ALA A 146 16.22 2.44 28.95
C ALA A 146 17.33 3.49 28.78
N LEU A 147 17.77 4.11 29.88
CA LEU A 147 18.70 5.25 29.85
C LEU A 147 20.19 4.83 29.95
N GLY A 148 20.46 3.54 30.18
CA GLY A 148 21.80 3.04 30.46
C GLY A 148 22.23 3.30 31.90
N GLY A 149 23.14 2.46 32.40
CA GLY A 149 23.80 2.66 33.70
C GLY A 149 23.68 1.47 34.66
N ASN A 150 24.71 0.62 34.65
CA ASN A 150 25.17 -0.11 35.83
C ASN A 150 26.68 0.17 35.98
N GLY A 151 27.02 1.45 36.13
CA GLY A 151 28.33 1.90 36.59
C GLY A 151 28.18 2.48 37.99
N THR A 152 28.58 1.72 38.98
CA THR A 152 28.55 1.98 40.43
C THR A 152 28.86 3.42 40.89
N ALA A 153 27.97 3.93 41.77
CA ALA A 153 28.22 4.78 42.95
C ALA A 153 28.68 6.25 42.81
N GLY A 154 27.90 7.15 43.46
CA GLY A 154 28.48 8.27 44.21
C GLY A 154 27.93 9.67 43.95
N GLY A 155 26.63 9.91 44.13
CA GLY A 155 26.11 11.27 44.12
C GLY A 155 24.66 11.34 44.59
N ALA A 156 24.45 11.76 45.83
CA ALA A 156 23.13 11.95 46.42
C ALA A 156 22.26 12.88 45.55
N SER A 157 21.13 12.38 45.07
CA SER A 157 19.94 13.19 44.89
C SER A 157 18.90 12.68 45.88
N ALA A 158 18.91 13.32 47.05
CA ALA A 158 17.95 13.09 48.10
C ALA A 158 16.59 13.68 47.71
N ALA A 159 15.55 12.89 47.96
CA ALA A 159 14.23 13.31 48.43
C ALA A 159 13.58 14.57 47.83
N ALA A 160 12.55 14.35 47.02
CA ALA A 160 11.36 15.19 47.03
C ALA A 160 10.11 14.31 46.90
N ALA A 161 9.77 13.63 48.00
CA ALA A 161 8.40 13.20 48.24
C ALA A 161 7.66 14.34 48.93
N ALA A 162 6.59 14.85 48.31
CA ALA A 162 5.31 15.26 48.92
C ALA A 162 4.61 16.32 48.08
N SER A 163 3.58 15.90 47.34
CA SER A 163 2.22 16.46 47.50
C SER A 163 1.25 15.63 46.68
N ALA A 164 0.49 14.78 47.38
CA ALA A 164 -0.84 14.43 46.92
C ALA A 164 -1.71 15.70 46.85
N PRO A 165 -2.80 15.66 46.09
CA PRO A 165 -4.05 15.97 46.75
C PRO A 165 -5.05 14.83 46.60
N ALA A 166 -5.83 14.68 47.68
CA ALA A 166 -6.91 13.73 47.82
C ALA A 166 -8.08 14.03 46.88
N SER A 167 -8.82 12.96 46.62
CA SER A 167 -10.11 12.81 45.95
C SER A 167 -11.11 13.95 46.19
N ASP A 168 -11.93 14.31 45.19
CA ASP A 168 -13.28 13.73 45.03
C ASP A 168 -14.09 14.40 43.89
N THR A 169 -15.14 13.68 43.47
CA THR A 169 -16.33 14.07 42.67
C THR A 169 -16.34 13.93 41.14
N VAL A 170 -17.20 12.98 40.75
CA VAL A 170 -17.97 12.83 39.52
C VAL A 170 -18.76 14.12 39.20
N ALA A 171 -18.65 14.63 37.97
CA ALA A 171 -19.75 15.36 37.32
C ALA A 171 -19.57 15.33 35.79
N ALA A 172 -20.64 14.92 35.12
CA ALA A 172 -20.80 14.97 33.68
C ALA A 172 -21.05 16.40 33.17
N SER A 173 -20.90 16.55 31.86
CA SER A 173 -21.42 17.61 30.96
C SER A 173 -20.49 18.75 30.56
N GLY A 174 -20.52 19.07 29.25
CA GLY A 174 -20.36 20.43 28.76
C GLY A 174 -19.14 20.72 27.90
N ALA A 175 -19.37 20.91 26.61
CA ALA A 175 -18.44 21.39 25.60
C ALA A 175 -17.76 22.72 25.97
N ALA A 176 -16.49 22.90 25.56
CA ALA A 176 -15.97 24.08 24.85
C ALA A 176 -14.44 24.03 24.72
N GLY A 177 -13.97 24.20 23.49
CA GLY A 177 -12.76 24.94 23.10
C GLY A 177 -11.44 24.63 23.82
N ALA A 178 -10.58 23.85 23.16
CA ALA A 178 -9.14 23.87 23.41
C ALA A 178 -8.40 24.33 22.15
N THR A 179 -8.20 25.64 22.03
CA THR A 179 -7.15 26.23 21.20
C THR A 179 -5.80 25.93 21.84
N GLY A 180 -5.19 24.80 21.46
CA GLY A 180 -3.81 24.46 21.82
C GLY A 180 -2.86 24.95 20.74
N SER A 181 -2.17 26.06 21.01
CA SER A 181 -1.07 26.59 20.20
C SER A 181 0.07 25.57 20.15
N ALA A 182 0.27 24.92 18.99
CA ALA A 182 1.42 24.07 18.73
C ALA A 182 2.60 24.94 18.26
N ALA A 183 3.64 25.01 19.08
CA ALA A 183 4.91 25.60 18.68
C ALA A 183 5.61 24.67 17.68
N ALA A 184 5.76 25.15 16.46
CA ALA A 184 6.62 24.56 15.44
C ALA A 184 8.10 24.66 15.86
N GLY A 185 8.88 23.61 15.58
CA GLY A 185 10.32 23.66 15.78
C GLY A 185 11.05 22.33 15.66
N SER A 186 11.34 21.92 14.43
CA SER A 186 12.64 21.39 13.97
C SER A 186 13.47 20.55 14.95
N GLY A 187 13.51 19.24 14.72
CA GLY A 187 14.75 18.46 14.58
C GLY A 187 15.86 18.70 15.60
N LYS A 188 15.61 18.42 16.88
CA LYS A 188 16.59 17.92 17.85
C LYS A 188 15.84 16.99 18.79
N GLN A 189 16.40 15.83 19.14
CA GLN A 189 15.94 15.03 20.28
C GLN A 189 16.04 15.91 21.54
N GLY A 190 15.05 16.77 21.76
CA GLY A 190 14.86 17.47 23.02
C GLY A 190 14.68 16.40 24.08
N ALA A 191 15.32 16.58 25.23
CA ALA A 191 15.20 15.66 26.35
C ALA A 191 13.71 15.37 26.58
N GLN A 192 13.27 14.17 26.22
CA GLN A 192 11.89 13.74 26.43
C GLN A 192 11.62 13.85 27.92
N SER A 193 10.72 14.75 28.32
CA SER A 193 10.29 14.85 29.70
C SER A 193 9.57 13.56 30.09
N GLY A 194 9.92 13.01 31.24
CA GLY A 194 9.37 11.74 31.70
C GLY A 194 9.69 11.47 33.16
N PHE A 195 9.02 10.48 33.71
CA PHE A 195 9.27 9.96 35.04
C PHE A 195 10.41 8.93 34.99
N GLU A 196 11.53 9.23 35.64
CA GLU A 196 12.67 8.33 35.72
C GLU A 196 12.58 7.44 36.96
N PHE A 197 12.88 6.15 36.79
CA PHE A 197 12.88 5.18 37.87
C PHE A 197 13.96 4.13 37.66
N THR A 198 14.48 3.60 38.76
CA THR A 198 15.53 2.57 38.73
C THR A 198 14.98 1.26 39.27
N LEU A 199 15.18 0.19 38.51
CA LEU A 199 14.89 -1.17 38.93
C LEU A 199 16.19 -1.86 39.33
N ALA A 200 16.21 -2.44 40.53
CA ALA A 200 17.43 -2.97 41.15
C ALA A 200 18.26 -3.93 40.27
N SER A 201 17.61 -4.69 39.40
CA SER A 201 18.24 -5.67 38.51
C SER A 201 18.36 -5.23 37.05
N LYS A 202 17.73 -4.13 36.66
CA LYS A 202 17.45 -3.80 35.26
C LYS A 202 17.93 -2.41 34.82
N GLY A 203 18.44 -1.61 35.75
CA GLY A 203 18.97 -0.27 35.48
C GLY A 203 17.90 0.83 35.55
N THR A 204 18.20 1.99 34.96
CA THR A 204 17.33 3.16 34.97
C THR A 204 16.51 3.27 33.69
N PHE A 205 15.22 3.54 33.88
CA PHE A 205 14.22 3.70 32.82
C PHE A 205 13.57 5.06 32.92
N ARG A 206 13.07 5.53 31.78
CA ARG A 206 12.17 6.68 31.69
C ARG A 206 10.81 6.22 31.17
N LEU A 207 9.76 6.58 31.91
CA LEU A 207 8.37 6.48 31.49
C LEU A 207 7.91 7.85 30.96
N PHE A 208 7.35 7.90 29.77
CA PHE A 208 6.93 9.14 29.11
C PHE A 208 5.70 8.92 28.23
N ASP A 209 5.10 10.00 27.70
CA ASP A 209 3.94 9.95 26.80
C ASP A 209 2.77 9.07 27.30
N CYS A 210 2.51 9.05 28.61
CA CYS A 210 1.38 8.33 29.19
C CYS A 210 0.05 8.99 28.77
N ARG A 211 -0.75 8.30 27.94
CA ARG A 211 -2.03 8.79 27.42
C ARG A 211 -3.13 7.74 27.57
N TYR A 212 -4.34 8.21 27.81
CA TYR A 212 -5.55 7.40 27.80
C TYR A 212 -6.53 7.96 26.77
N VAL A 213 -7.08 7.08 25.93
CA VAL A 213 -8.11 7.42 24.95
C VAL A 213 -9.25 6.43 25.10
N GLN A 214 -10.47 6.93 25.28
CA GLN A 214 -11.68 6.11 25.25
C GLN A 214 -12.28 6.18 23.84
N ALA A 215 -12.10 5.11 23.07
CA ALA A 215 -12.57 5.00 21.70
C ALA A 215 -13.05 3.56 21.47
N ASP A 216 -14.36 3.39 21.30
CA ASP A 216 -14.96 2.09 20.97
C ASP A 216 -14.87 1.84 19.47
N VAL A 217 -13.92 1.00 19.07
CA VAL A 217 -13.67 0.64 17.67
C VAL A 217 -14.63 -0.46 17.19
N LEU A 218 -15.28 -1.17 18.12
CA LEU A 218 -16.20 -2.26 17.82
C LEU A 218 -17.65 -1.79 17.74
N SER A 219 -17.95 -0.61 18.28
CA SER A 219 -19.29 -0.02 18.20
C SER A 219 -19.60 0.41 16.77
N PRO A 220 -20.73 -0.05 16.19
CA PRO A 220 -21.18 0.39 14.88
C PRO A 220 -21.76 1.82 14.89
N VAL A 221 -21.89 2.44 16.06
CA VAL A 221 -22.45 3.79 16.21
C VAL A 221 -21.35 4.82 16.01
N VAL A 222 -21.41 5.49 14.86
CA VAL A 222 -20.38 6.38 14.28
C VAL A 222 -20.11 7.67 15.07
N ASP A 223 -20.76 7.86 16.22
CA ASP A 223 -20.66 9.08 17.02
C ASP A 223 -19.31 9.24 17.75
N PHE A 224 -18.45 8.21 17.73
CA PHE A 224 -17.10 8.23 18.32
C PHE A 224 -15.97 8.55 17.32
N ALA A 225 -16.29 9.10 16.14
CA ALA A 225 -15.29 9.40 15.11
C ALA A 225 -14.08 10.22 15.63
N PRO A 226 -14.24 11.27 16.47
CA PRO A 226 -13.09 12.03 16.97
C PRO A 226 -12.15 11.21 17.87
N GLN A 227 -12.71 10.40 18.78
CA GLN A 227 -11.91 9.59 19.70
C GLN A 227 -11.23 8.43 18.98
N LEU A 228 -11.91 7.81 18.00
CA LEU A 228 -11.32 6.80 17.13
C LEU A 228 -10.14 7.40 16.36
N VAL A 229 -10.32 8.56 15.73
CA VAL A 229 -9.24 9.27 15.02
C VAL A 229 -8.08 9.57 15.97
N GLN A 230 -8.35 9.98 17.21
CA GLN A 230 -7.31 10.21 18.21
C GLN A 230 -6.56 8.92 18.58
N ALA A 231 -7.26 7.80 18.78
CA ALA A 231 -6.64 6.52 19.08
C ALA A 231 -5.76 6.03 17.92
N MET A 232 -6.26 6.13 16.68
CA MET A 232 -5.52 5.79 15.47
C MET A 232 -4.30 6.69 15.27
N TYR A 233 -4.43 7.98 15.55
CA TYR A 233 -3.32 8.92 15.52
C TYR A 233 -2.24 8.54 16.54
N CYS A 234 -2.62 8.24 17.79
CA CYS A 234 -1.67 7.79 18.81
C CYS A 234 -0.99 6.46 18.43
N LEU A 235 -1.73 5.51 17.84
CA LEU A 235 -1.17 4.26 17.34
C LEU A 235 -0.15 4.52 16.22
N TYR A 236 -0.49 5.35 15.24
CA TYR A 236 0.40 5.71 14.15
C TYR A 236 1.67 6.39 14.67
N SER A 237 1.57 7.45 15.47
CA SER A 237 2.74 8.17 15.99
C SER A 237 3.64 7.28 16.84
N ALA A 238 3.09 6.20 17.41
CA ALA A 238 3.86 5.23 18.17
C ALA A 238 4.61 4.23 17.27
N MET A 239 4.03 3.84 16.12
CA MET A 239 4.71 3.00 15.11
C MET A 239 5.75 3.79 14.31
N TYR A 240 5.41 5.04 13.95
CA TYR A 240 6.16 5.95 13.10
C TYR A 240 6.49 7.29 13.82
N PRO A 241 7.26 7.26 14.92
CA PRO A 241 7.69 8.44 15.67
C PRO A 241 8.61 9.38 14.88
N ASP A 242 9.24 8.87 13.82
CA ASP A 242 10.15 9.63 12.96
C ASP A 242 9.37 10.35 11.83
N GLU A 243 8.11 9.99 11.62
CA GLU A 243 7.25 10.63 10.62
C GLU A 243 6.50 11.82 11.24
N ASP A 244 6.65 12.98 10.62
CA ASP A 244 5.90 14.18 11.00
C ASP A 244 4.50 14.16 10.38
N ILE A 245 3.57 13.51 11.07
CA ILE A 245 2.15 13.48 10.69
C ILE A 245 1.50 14.86 10.85
N ASN A 246 2.10 15.81 11.56
CA ASN A 246 1.52 17.15 11.65
C ASN A 246 1.52 17.85 10.28
N GLY A 247 2.40 17.42 9.37
CA GLY A 247 2.37 17.79 7.96
C GLY A 247 1.29 17.08 7.15
N LEU A 248 0.72 15.96 7.63
CA LEU A 248 -0.23 15.15 6.87
C LEU A 248 -1.49 15.92 6.44
N PRO A 249 -2.15 16.75 7.28
CA PRO A 249 -3.28 17.55 6.83
C PRO A 249 -2.90 18.50 5.68
N ALA A 250 -1.71 19.10 5.73
CA ALA A 250 -1.21 19.96 4.67
C ALA A 250 -0.87 19.17 3.40
N ALA A 251 -0.23 18.01 3.53
CA ALA A 251 0.08 17.11 2.41
C ALA A 251 -1.19 16.56 1.74
N VAL A 252 -2.22 16.20 2.50
CA VAL A 252 -3.52 15.76 1.98
C VAL A 252 -4.24 16.90 1.27
N ALA A 253 -4.25 18.10 1.86
CA ALA A 253 -4.84 19.28 1.21
C ALA A 253 -4.11 19.61 -0.10
N GLU A 254 -2.78 19.47 -0.11
CA GLU A 254 -1.95 19.65 -1.28
C GLU A 254 -2.24 18.62 -2.38
N GLY A 255 -2.27 17.33 -2.01
CA GLY A 255 -2.60 16.25 -2.94
C GLY A 255 -4.00 16.41 -3.55
N ASN A 256 -4.99 16.79 -2.74
CA ASN A 256 -6.34 17.06 -3.24
C ASN A 256 -6.35 18.25 -4.23
N ARG A 257 -5.62 19.33 -3.92
CA ARG A 257 -5.47 20.49 -4.81
C ARG A 257 -4.83 20.10 -6.14
N GLN A 258 -3.76 19.30 -6.11
CA GLN A 258 -3.08 18.82 -7.32
C GLN A 258 -3.99 17.91 -8.16
N ALA A 259 -4.71 16.98 -7.52
CA ALA A 259 -5.67 16.11 -8.21
C ALA A 259 -6.78 16.91 -8.89
N GLN A 260 -7.31 17.94 -8.23
CA GLN A 260 -8.31 18.84 -8.82
C GLN A 260 -7.76 19.62 -10.02
N GLN A 261 -6.53 20.13 -9.93
CA GLN A 261 -5.87 20.83 -11.04
C GLN A 261 -5.62 19.90 -12.23
N ALA A 262 -5.15 18.69 -11.99
CA ALA A 262 -4.95 17.68 -13.02
C ALA A 262 -6.27 17.30 -13.70
N GLY A 263 -7.33 17.09 -12.91
CA GLY A 263 -8.69 16.84 -13.42
C GLY A 263 -9.21 17.99 -14.27
N ALA A 264 -9.02 19.23 -13.83
CA ALA A 264 -9.42 20.42 -14.60
C ALA A 264 -8.63 20.56 -15.91
N ALA A 265 -7.32 20.32 -15.89
CA ALA A 265 -6.47 20.34 -17.08
C ALA A 265 -6.89 19.27 -18.09
N TRP A 266 -7.19 18.06 -17.62
CA TRP A 266 -7.70 16.97 -18.44
C TRP A 266 -9.04 17.32 -19.09
N LEU A 267 -10.01 17.84 -18.31
CA LEU A 267 -11.31 18.27 -18.82
C LEU A 267 -11.17 19.37 -19.88
N HIS A 268 -10.28 20.33 -19.65
CA HIS A 268 -9.99 21.40 -20.62
C HIS A 268 -9.41 20.86 -21.94
N GLY A 269 -8.44 19.95 -21.84
CA GLY A 269 -7.87 19.26 -23.01
C GLY A 269 -8.93 18.50 -23.80
N ARG A 270 -9.79 17.76 -23.11
CA ARG A 270 -10.90 17.02 -23.71
C ARG A 270 -11.94 17.94 -24.34
N SER A 271 -12.29 19.04 -23.69
CA SER A 271 -13.22 20.03 -24.24
C SER A 271 -12.65 20.65 -25.51
N LYS A 272 -11.35 21.00 -25.56
CA LYS A 272 -10.70 21.50 -26.78
C LYS A 272 -10.75 20.50 -27.93
N LEU A 273 -10.56 19.20 -27.64
CA LEU A 273 -10.68 18.14 -28.65
C LEU A 273 -12.11 18.04 -29.19
N LEU A 274 -13.10 18.08 -28.31
CA LEU A 274 -14.52 18.06 -28.71
C LEU A 274 -14.89 19.30 -29.54
N THR A 275 -14.44 20.49 -29.16
CA THR A 275 -14.65 21.71 -29.95
C THR A 275 -13.97 21.63 -31.31
N LYS A 276 -12.75 21.06 -31.40
CA LYS A 276 -12.06 20.84 -32.68
C LYS A 276 -12.79 19.84 -33.57
N LEU A 277 -13.39 18.79 -33.01
CA LEU A 277 -14.16 17.80 -33.75
C LEU A 277 -15.53 18.32 -34.19
N ALA A 278 -16.15 19.17 -33.37
CA ALA A 278 -17.40 19.87 -33.68
C ALA A 278 -17.20 21.07 -34.62
N SER A 279 -15.96 21.35 -35.04
CA SER A 279 -15.67 22.41 -36.01
C SER A 279 -16.31 22.09 -37.37
N PRO A 280 -17.01 23.06 -37.99
CA PRO A 280 -17.55 22.87 -39.33
C PRO A 280 -16.45 22.56 -40.37
N GLU A 281 -15.20 22.99 -40.16
CA GLU A 281 -14.10 22.67 -41.06
C GLU A 281 -13.68 21.19 -41.00
N SER A 282 -13.68 20.56 -39.81
CA SER A 282 -13.38 19.13 -39.70
C SER A 282 -14.51 18.27 -40.27
N ALA A 283 -15.76 18.70 -40.08
CA ALA A 283 -16.92 18.06 -40.70
C ALA A 283 -16.86 18.15 -42.24
N LEU A 284 -16.54 19.33 -42.79
CA LEU A 284 -16.46 19.56 -44.23
C LEU A 284 -15.25 18.84 -44.87
N LYS A 285 -14.12 18.74 -44.16
CA LYS A 285 -12.98 17.92 -44.59
C LYS A 285 -13.31 16.42 -44.59
N ALA A 286 -14.02 15.93 -43.58
CA ALA A 286 -14.46 14.55 -43.52
C ALA A 286 -15.49 14.22 -44.61
N GLU A 287 -16.39 15.15 -44.92
CA GLU A 287 -17.37 15.02 -46.00
C GLU A 287 -16.69 14.99 -47.38
N ARG A 288 -15.74 15.89 -47.65
CA ARG A 288 -14.94 15.88 -48.89
C ARG A 288 -14.16 14.58 -49.06
N ALA A 289 -13.58 14.05 -47.98
CA ALA A 289 -12.89 12.76 -48.03
C ALA A 289 -13.83 11.60 -48.36
N ARG A 290 -15.06 11.62 -47.84
CA ARG A 290 -16.09 10.62 -48.16
C ARG A 290 -16.55 10.72 -49.61
N ALA A 291 -16.74 11.95 -50.12
CA ALA A 291 -17.11 12.17 -51.52
C ALA A 291 -16.02 11.63 -52.47
N ALA A 292 -14.74 11.95 -52.21
CA ALA A 292 -13.62 11.45 -53.00
C ALA A 292 -13.51 9.91 -52.94
N ALA A 293 -13.74 9.31 -51.78
CA ALA A 293 -13.74 7.85 -51.65
C ALA A 293 -14.92 7.18 -52.39
N ALA A 294 -16.09 7.82 -52.42
CA ALA A 294 -17.24 7.35 -53.19
C ALA A 294 -16.99 7.44 -54.70
N GLU A 295 -16.39 8.55 -55.16
CA GLU A 295 -16.02 8.75 -56.56
C GLU A 295 -14.98 7.71 -57.03
N ALA A 296 -13.94 7.45 -56.22
CA ALA A 296 -12.95 6.41 -56.51
C ALA A 296 -13.58 5.01 -56.59
N ARG A 297 -14.57 4.71 -55.75
CA ARG A 297 -15.31 3.43 -55.80
C ARG A 297 -16.20 3.33 -57.04
N ALA A 298 -16.83 4.43 -57.45
CA ALA A 298 -17.63 4.46 -58.67
C ALA A 298 -16.76 4.22 -59.91
N ALA A 299 -15.62 4.92 -60.02
CA ALA A 299 -14.66 4.72 -61.12
C ALA A 299 -14.11 3.28 -61.16
N ALA A 300 -13.80 2.69 -60.00
CA ALA A 300 -13.36 1.30 -59.93
C ALA A 300 -14.46 0.30 -60.33
N ALA A 301 -15.73 0.60 -60.03
CA ALA A 301 -16.86 -0.23 -60.44
C ALA A 301 -17.09 -0.14 -61.96
N GLU A 302 -17.02 1.06 -62.55
CA GLU A 302 -17.12 1.25 -64.00
C GLU A 302 -16.01 0.51 -64.75
N ALA A 303 -14.76 0.59 -64.27
CA ALA A 303 -13.64 -0.16 -64.84
C ALA A 303 -13.89 -1.68 -64.83
N ARG A 304 -14.44 -2.22 -63.73
CA ARG A 304 -14.79 -3.64 -63.63
C ARG A 304 -15.91 -4.06 -64.58
N VAL A 305 -16.89 -3.18 -64.82
CA VAL A 305 -17.95 -3.45 -65.80
C VAL A 305 -17.36 -3.49 -67.21
N ALA A 306 -16.51 -2.53 -67.56
CA ALA A 306 -15.83 -2.52 -68.87
C ALA A 306 -14.96 -3.76 -69.11
N ASP A 307 -14.19 -4.19 -68.11
CA ASP A 307 -13.39 -5.42 -68.18
C ASP A 307 -14.28 -6.68 -68.33
N ALA A 308 -15.40 -6.72 -67.61
CA ALA A 308 -16.35 -7.84 -67.71
C ALA A 308 -17.06 -7.90 -69.08
N GLU A 309 -17.41 -6.76 -69.66
CA GLU A 309 -17.98 -6.69 -71.02
C GLU A 309 -16.97 -7.14 -72.07
N LYS A 310 -15.72 -6.68 -71.97
CA LYS A 310 -14.65 -7.12 -72.85
C LYS A 310 -14.42 -8.64 -72.74
N ALA A 311 -14.37 -9.17 -71.53
CA ALA A 311 -14.22 -10.62 -71.31
C ALA A 311 -15.39 -11.43 -71.88
N ARG A 312 -16.62 -10.90 -71.83
CA ARG A 312 -17.80 -11.53 -72.46
C ARG A 312 -17.68 -11.52 -73.99
N ALA A 313 -17.27 -10.40 -74.59
CA ALA A 313 -17.07 -10.30 -76.02
C ALA A 313 -15.98 -11.27 -76.52
N ASP A 314 -14.86 -11.36 -75.80
CA ASP A 314 -13.76 -12.29 -76.12
C ASP A 314 -14.22 -13.75 -75.98
N ALA A 315 -15.00 -14.08 -74.94
CA ALA A 315 -15.56 -15.42 -74.75
C ALA A 315 -16.61 -15.80 -75.82
N GLU A 316 -17.43 -14.84 -76.26
CA GLU A 316 -18.39 -15.06 -77.34
C GLU A 316 -17.68 -15.32 -78.67
N LYS A 317 -16.64 -14.54 -78.98
CA LYS A 317 -15.80 -14.75 -80.16
C LYS A 317 -15.13 -16.13 -80.12
N ALA A 318 -14.54 -16.52 -78.99
CA ALA A 318 -13.92 -17.84 -78.86
C ALA A 318 -14.92 -19.00 -79.03
N ARG A 319 -16.18 -18.82 -78.62
CA ARG A 319 -17.26 -19.81 -78.85
C ARG A 319 -17.66 -19.89 -80.33
N ALA A 320 -17.72 -18.75 -81.02
CA ALA A 320 -17.99 -18.72 -82.45
C ALA A 320 -16.87 -19.44 -83.23
N ASP A 321 -15.61 -19.12 -82.94
CA ASP A 321 -14.43 -19.75 -83.57
C ASP A 321 -14.42 -21.28 -83.31
N ALA A 322 -14.73 -21.71 -82.08
CA ALA A 322 -14.80 -23.14 -81.75
C ALA A 322 -15.99 -23.87 -82.42
N ALA A 323 -17.12 -23.18 -82.65
CA ALA A 323 -18.26 -23.75 -83.36
C ALA A 323 -17.95 -23.93 -84.85
N GLU A 324 -17.23 -22.99 -85.46
CA GLU A 324 -16.76 -23.07 -86.84
C GLU A 324 -15.81 -24.26 -87.03
N GLN A 325 -14.81 -24.42 -86.14
CA GLN A 325 -13.90 -25.57 -86.16
C GLN A 325 -14.65 -26.92 -86.05
N ARG A 326 -15.68 -27.01 -85.20
CA ARG A 326 -16.50 -28.23 -85.09
C ARG A 326 -17.31 -28.53 -86.34
N LEU A 327 -17.81 -27.50 -87.02
CA LEU A 327 -18.51 -27.66 -88.31
C LEU A 327 -17.54 -28.17 -89.38
N GLU A 328 -16.32 -27.63 -89.44
CA GLU A 328 -15.27 -28.11 -90.35
C GLU A 328 -14.90 -29.57 -90.06
N GLU A 329 -14.70 -29.94 -88.79
CA GLU A 329 -14.42 -31.34 -88.40
C GLU A 329 -15.58 -32.28 -88.75
N MET A 330 -16.84 -31.86 -88.54
CA MET A 330 -18.01 -32.68 -88.87
C MET A 330 -18.13 -32.87 -90.38
N ASN A 331 -17.88 -31.82 -91.17
CA ASN A 331 -17.86 -31.90 -92.63
C ASN A 331 -16.73 -32.82 -93.12
N ALA A 332 -15.53 -32.73 -92.52
CA ALA A 332 -14.42 -33.63 -92.83
C ALA A 332 -14.74 -35.09 -92.50
N LYS A 333 -15.39 -35.36 -91.36
CA LYS A 333 -15.85 -36.71 -90.98
C LYS A 333 -16.93 -37.25 -91.93
N LEU A 334 -17.87 -36.41 -92.37
CA LEU A 334 -18.88 -36.79 -93.36
C LEU A 334 -18.24 -37.12 -94.72
N ALA A 335 -17.25 -36.34 -95.16
CA ALA A 335 -16.49 -36.62 -96.37
C ALA A 335 -15.71 -37.95 -96.27
N ALA A 336 -15.08 -38.23 -95.12
CA ALA A 336 -14.39 -39.51 -94.88
C ALA A 336 -15.37 -40.70 -94.83
N ALA A 337 -16.54 -40.53 -94.23
CA ALA A 337 -17.59 -41.57 -94.19
C ALA A 337 -18.20 -41.85 -95.58
N ALA A 338 -18.24 -40.85 -96.47
CA ALA A 338 -18.64 -41.03 -97.86
C ALA A 338 -17.58 -41.79 -98.67
N ALA A 339 -16.29 -41.59 -98.39
CA ALA A 339 -15.20 -42.34 -99.03
C ALA A 339 -15.15 -43.82 -98.59
N GLY A 340 -15.52 -44.13 -97.33
CA GLY A 340 -15.54 -45.51 -96.81
C GLY A 340 -16.70 -46.39 -97.27
N LYS A 341 -17.69 -45.85 -98.01
CA LYS A 341 -18.83 -46.63 -98.57
C LYS A 341 -18.64 -47.03 -100.04
N ALA A 342 -17.49 -46.73 -100.63
CA ALA A 342 -17.14 -47.10 -102.01
C ALA A 342 -16.18 -48.31 -102.04
N GLU A 343 -16.48 -49.37 -101.30
CA GLU A 343 -15.97 -50.72 -101.58
C GLU A 343 -17.13 -51.72 -101.46
N PRO A 344 -17.76 -52.10 -102.58
CA PRO A 344 -18.43 -53.36 -102.71
C PRO A 344 -17.59 -54.33 -103.54
N SER A 345 -17.55 -55.55 -102.99
CA SER A 345 -17.08 -56.82 -103.54
C SER A 345 -17.59 -57.15 -104.93
#